data_AF-A0A543LIW2-F1
#
_entry.id   AF-A0A543LIW2-F1
#
_cell.length_a   1.000
_cell.length_b   1.000
_cell.length_c   1.000
_cell.angle_alpha   90.00
_cell.angle_beta   90.00
_cell.angle_gamma   90.00
#
_symmetry.space_group_name_H-M   'P 1'
#
loop_
_entity.id
_entity.type
_entity.pdbx_description
1 polymer ?
#
loop_
_entity_poly.entity_id
_entity_poly.type
_entity_poly.pdbx_seq_one_letter_code
_entity_poly.pdbx_strand_id
1 'polypeptide(L)' 'MASSDVVRARIDKEIKEEASNVLSGMGLSISDAIRMLLTRIATDKALPFDLNRVASPLKRKSP' A
#
# COMPACT_ATOMS: atom_id res chain seq x y z
N MET A 1 24.48 4.07 16.17
CA MET A 1 23.69 4.83 15.18
C MET A 1 22.65 3.87 14.63
N ALA A 2 21.37 4.22 14.61
CA ALA A 2 20.36 3.37 13.98
C ALA A 2 20.57 3.43 12.46
N SER A 3 20.87 2.29 11.83
CA SER A 3 20.97 2.21 10.37
C SER A 3 19.55 2.27 9.80
N SER A 4 19.22 3.35 9.11
CA SER A 4 17.94 3.50 8.42
C SER A 4 18.15 3.34 6.92
N ASP A 5 17.49 2.36 6.33
CA ASP A 5 17.48 2.15 4.88
C ASP A 5 16.24 2.78 4.24
N VAL A 6 16.34 3.11 2.94
CA VAL A 6 15.27 3.77 2.19
C VAL A 6 14.55 2.77 1.30
N VAL A 7 13.22 2.71 1.42
CA VAL A 7 12.35 1.94 0.52
C VAL A 7 11.97 2.81 -0.68
N ARG A 8 12.20 2.30 -1.90
CA ARG A 8 11.79 2.95 -3.16
C ARG A 8 10.97 1.99 -4.00
N ALA A 9 9.78 2.40 -4.40
CA ALA A 9 8.91 1.64 -5.29
C ALA A 9 8.29 2.58 -6.33
N ARG A 10 8.10 2.06 -7.55
CA ARG A 10 7.32 2.76 -8.58
C ARG A 10 5.84 2.52 -8.30
N ILE A 11 5.05 3.57 -8.42
CA ILE A 11 3.60 3.55 -8.26
C ILE A 11 3.00 4.55 -9.24
N ASP A 12 1.77 4.29 -9.67
CA ASP A 12 0.99 5.26 -10.42
C ASP A 12 0.79 6.55 -9.60
N LYS A 13 0.78 7.69 -10.29
CA LYS A 13 0.70 9.00 -9.64
C LYS A 13 -0.66 9.21 -8.96
N GLU A 14 -1.75 8.84 -9.63
CA GLU A 14 -3.11 9.02 -9.10
C GLU A 14 -3.31 8.15 -7.87
N ILE A 15 -2.84 6.89 -7.90
CA ILE A 15 -2.89 5.99 -6.75
C ILE A 15 -2.10 6.57 -5.57
N LYS A 16 -0.91 7.15 -5.81
CA LYS A 16 -0.10 7.77 -4.76
C LYS A 16 -0.83 8.94 -4.10
N GLU A 17 -1.48 9.79 -4.89
CA GLU A 17 -2.22 10.95 -4.39
C GLU A 17 -3.44 10.52 -3.58
N GLU A 18 -4.23 9.57 -4.09
CA GLU A 18 -5.39 9.02 -3.38
C GLU A 18 -4.99 8.38 -2.04
N ALA A 19 -3.97 7.51 -2.05
CA ALA A 19 -3.46 6.88 -0.83
C ALA A 19 -2.96 7.92 0.18
N SER A 20 -2.29 8.98 -0.29
CA SER A 20 -1.83 10.07 0.58
C SER A 20 -3.00 10.76 1.28
N ASN A 21 -4.08 11.05 0.55
CA ASN A 21 -5.26 11.72 1.10
C ASN A 21 -5.97 10.85 2.14
N VAL A 22 -6.18 9.56 1.84
CA VAL A 22 -6.80 8.61 2.77
C VAL A 22 -6.00 8.49 4.06
N LEU A 23 -4.69 8.27 3.95
CA LEU A 23 -3.81 8.14 5.12
C LEU A 23 -3.73 9.44 5.93
N SER A 24 -3.71 10.60 5.28
CA SER A 24 -3.72 11.90 5.96
C SER A 24 -5.01 12.11 6.76
N GLY A 25 -6.15 11.65 6.25
CA GLY A 25 -7.42 11.63 6.99
C GLY A 25 -7.37 10.75 8.26
N MET A 26 -6.45 9.79 8.32
CA MET A 26 -6.17 8.95 9.48
C MET A 26 -5.02 9.48 10.37
N GLY A 27 -4.41 10.62 10.00
CA GLY A 27 -3.25 11.18 10.70
C GLY A 27 -1.93 10.44 10.42
N LEU A 28 -1.84 9.72 9.31
CA LEU A 28 -0.69 8.90 8.92
C LEU A 28 -0.05 9.41 7.63
N SER A 29 1.29 9.33 7.55
CA SER A 29 1.99 9.50 6.27
C SER A 29 2.11 8.18 5.51
N ILE A 30 2.40 8.25 4.20
CA ILE A 30 2.76 7.07 3.39
C ILE A 30 3.93 6.30 4.03
N SER A 31 4.93 7.01 4.56
CA SER A 31 6.07 6.40 5.23
C SER A 31 5.67 5.63 6.49
N ASP A 32 4.67 6.09 7.24
CA ASP A 32 4.16 5.38 8.41
C ASP A 32 3.45 4.10 8.00
N ALA A 33 2.59 4.18 6.98
CA ALA A 33 1.90 3.02 6.42
C ALA A 33 2.88 1.96 5.89
N ILE A 34 3.90 2.37 5.11
CA ILE A 34 4.92 1.45 4.59
C ILE A 34 5.71 0.81 5.73
N ARG A 35 6.11 1.58 6.75
CA ARG A 35 6.83 1.04 7.91
C ARG A 35 5.98 0.00 8.63
N MET A 36 4.73 0.32 8.96
CA MET A 36 3.83 -0.62 9.62
C MET A 36 3.60 -1.88 8.80
N LEU A 37 3.39 -1.76 7.49
CA LEU A 37 3.20 -2.88 6.58
C LEU A 37 4.43 -3.80 6.57
N LEU A 38 5.63 -3.24 6.37
CA LEU A 38 6.86 -4.05 6.31
C LEU A 38 7.19 -4.68 7.67
N THR A 39 6.95 -3.98 8.78
CA THR A 39 7.06 -4.57 10.12
C THR A 39 6.11 -5.75 10.27
N ARG A 40 4.84 -5.61 9.86
CA ARG A 40 3.86 -6.69 9.98
C ARG A 40 4.21 -7.90 9.13
N ILE A 41 4.65 -7.69 7.89
CA ILE A 41 5.12 -8.77 7.01
C ILE A 41 6.32 -9.50 7.63
N ALA A 42 7.27 -8.75 8.19
CA ALA A 42 8.44 -9.33 8.83
C ALA A 42 8.07 -10.16 10.08
N THR A 43 7.06 -9.73 10.85
CA THR A 43 6.58 -10.43 12.04
C THR A 43 5.75 -11.66 11.69
N ASP A 44 4.73 -11.50 10.84
CA ASP A 44 3.72 -12.54 10.58
C ASP A 44 4.14 -13.51 9.47
N LYS A 45 5.20 -13.19 8.71
CA LYS A 45 5.64 -13.96 7.54
C LYS A 45 4.55 -14.14 6.48
N ALA A 46 3.59 -13.22 6.45
CA ALA A 46 2.46 -13.23 5.55
C ALA A 46 2.10 -11.79 5.14
N LEU A 47 1.46 -11.65 3.97
CA LEU A 47 0.86 -10.37 3.57
C LEU A 47 -0.51 -10.21 4.24
N PRO A 48 -0.89 -8.97 4.59
CA PRO A 48 -2.17 -8.70 5.24
C PRO A 48 -3.36 -8.67 4.27
N PHE A 49 -3.15 -9.01 2.99
CA PHE A 49 -4.19 -9.08 1.97
C PHE A 49 -3.93 -10.25 1.03
N ASP A 50 -5.00 -10.75 0.41
CA ASP A 50 -4.93 -11.83 -0.55
C ASP A 50 -4.35 -11.33 -1.89
N LEU A 51 -3.24 -11.95 -2.32
CA LEU A 51 -2.59 -11.65 -3.60
C LEU A 51 -3.35 -12.23 -4.80
N ASN A 52 -4.19 -13.24 -4.58
CA ASN A 52 -4.91 -13.94 -5.64
C ASN A 52 -6.29 -13.33 -5.90
N ARG A 53 -6.54 -12.08 -5.50
CA ARG A 53 -7.77 -11.39 -5.86
C ARG A 53 -7.80 -11.18 -7.37
N VAL A 54 -8.34 -12.18 -8.07
CA VAL A 54 -8.71 -12.10 -9.49
C VAL A 54 -9.53 -10.82 -9.62
N ALA A 55 -9.05 -9.90 -10.46
CA ALA A 55 -9.71 -8.62 -10.67
C ALA A 55 -11.20 -8.91 -10.90
N SER A 56 -12.08 -8.35 -10.05
CA SER A 56 -13.51 -8.40 -10.33
C SER A 56 -13.67 -7.88 -11.76
N PRO A 57 -14.30 -8.63 -12.68
CA PRO A 57 -14.41 -8.19 -14.05
C PRO A 57 -15.13 -6.84 -14.01
N LEU A 58 -14.39 -5.79 -14.36
CA LEU A 58 -14.95 -4.47 -14.63
C LEU A 58 -16.19 -4.72 -15.49
N LYS A 59 -17.36 -4.31 -15.01
CA LYS A 59 -18.61 -4.37 -15.78
C LYS A 59 -18.32 -3.70 -17.12
N ARG A 60 -18.05 -4.51 -18.15
CA ARG A 60 -18.11 -4.05 -19.53
C ARG A 60 -19.56 -3.64 -19.72
N LYS A 61 -19.81 -2.32 -19.74
CA LYS A 61 -21.07 -1.79 -20.26
C LYS A 61 -21.22 -2.40 -21.65
N SER A 62 -22.23 -3.25 -21.80
CA SER A 62 -22.65 -3.78 -23.09
C SER A 62 -23.04 -2.61 -24.01
N PRO A 63 -22.75 -2.69 -25.31
CA PRO A 63 -23.19 -1.71 -26.29
C PRO A 63 -24.72 -1.65 -26.41
#